data_AF-A0A401G3K8-F1
#
_entry.id   AF-A0A401G3K8-F1
#
_cell.length_a   1.000
_cell.length_b   1.000
_cell.length_c   1.000
_cell.angle_alpha   90.00
_cell.angle_beta   90.00
_cell.angle_gamma   90.00
#
_symmetry.space_group_name_H-M   'P 1'
#
loop_
_entity.id
_entity.type
_entity.pdbx_description
1 polymer ?
#
loop_
_entity_poly.entity_id
_entity_poly.type
_entity_poly.pdbx_seq_one_letter_code
_entity_poly.pdbx_strand_id
1 'polypeptide(L)'
;MSEKGTFEKIGQSDRRMFGPTKILVCGYAGAEQARMTEAWDQAGLGHVPVVLIPSGEIGKTLKEIAELPERSGPEAASDLPRAIIMSGLTETELRTAMKSYRALGLPGPLWAALTETSVHWTLGELLRELSAEREAFLKKQQR
;
A
#
# COMPACT_ATOMS: atom_id res chain seq x y z
N MET A 1 4.97 -24.71 10.41
CA MET A 1 3.88 -23.72 10.60
C MET A 1 3.95 -22.79 9.40
N SER A 2 3.01 -22.89 8.47
CA SER A 2 3.06 -22.18 7.18
C SER A 2 1.68 -21.60 6.91
N GLU A 3 1.38 -20.47 7.52
CA GLU A 3 0.25 -19.64 7.10
C GLU A 3 0.74 -18.80 5.91
N LYS A 4 0.66 -19.41 4.73
CA LYS A 4 0.89 -18.72 3.46
C LYS A 4 -0.18 -17.64 3.35
N GLY A 5 0.20 -16.38 3.53
CA GLY A 5 -0.64 -15.24 3.17
C GLY A 5 -1.09 -15.42 1.73
N THR A 6 -2.35 -15.82 1.55
CA THR A 6 -2.92 -16.04 0.23
C THR A 6 -3.32 -14.68 -0.28
N PHE A 7 -2.57 -14.17 -1.27
CA PHE A 7 -2.90 -12.93 -1.95
C PHE A 7 -4.23 -13.11 -2.68
N GLU A 8 -5.29 -12.60 -2.07
CA GLU A 8 -6.64 -12.66 -2.60
C GLU A 8 -6.76 -11.68 -3.78
N LYS A 9 -7.22 -12.18 -4.92
CA LYS A 9 -7.44 -11.36 -6.11
C LYS A 9 -8.52 -10.33 -5.78
N ILE A 10 -8.17 -9.05 -5.88
CA ILE A 10 -9.09 -7.92 -5.64
C ILE A 10 -10.34 -8.09 -6.54
N GLY A 11 -11.47 -8.35 -5.90
CA GLY A 11 -12.80 -8.46 -6.48
C GLY A 11 -13.40 -7.12 -6.85
N GLN A 12 -14.66 -7.13 -7.28
CA GLN A 12 -15.42 -5.94 -7.71
C GLN A 12 -16.49 -5.54 -6.68
N SER A 13 -16.37 -6.01 -5.45
CA SER A 13 -17.42 -5.83 -4.45
C SER A 13 -17.21 -4.55 -3.65
N ASP A 14 -18.30 -3.96 -3.20
CA ASP A 14 -18.26 -2.87 -2.23
C ASP A 14 -17.99 -3.38 -0.79
N ARG A 15 -17.37 -4.56 -0.68
CA ARG A 15 -17.04 -5.16 0.60
C ARG A 15 -15.90 -4.36 1.21
N ARG A 16 -16.16 -3.80 2.39
CA ARG A 16 -15.14 -3.11 3.17
C ARG A 16 -14.05 -4.10 3.58
N MET A 17 -12.80 -3.74 3.29
CA MET A 17 -11.62 -4.49 3.69
C MET A 17 -11.33 -4.28 5.18
N PHE A 18 -10.42 -5.09 5.72
CA PHE A 18 -10.09 -5.08 7.14
C PHE A 18 -9.28 -3.83 7.54
N GLY A 19 -9.50 -3.37 8.78
CA GLY A 19 -8.72 -2.29 9.40
C GLY A 19 -9.33 -0.89 9.30
N PRO A 20 -8.66 0.13 9.88
CA PRO A 20 -9.10 1.53 9.79
C PRO A 20 -8.92 2.08 8.38
N THR A 21 -9.84 2.94 7.92
CA THR A 21 -9.80 3.57 6.59
C THR A 21 -8.58 4.48 6.43
N LYS A 22 -7.50 3.96 5.83
CA LYS A 22 -6.21 4.64 5.67
C LYS A 22 -5.46 4.10 4.45
N ILE A 23 -4.67 4.95 3.82
CA ILE A 23 -3.70 4.55 2.79
C ILE A 23 -2.30 4.75 3.35
N LEU A 24 -1.54 3.67 3.45
CA LEU A 24 -0.16 3.70 3.91
C LEU A 24 0.77 3.64 2.69
N VAL A 25 1.77 4.51 2.66
CA VAL A 25 2.66 4.68 1.51
C VAL A 25 4.10 4.60 1.98
N CYS A 26 4.94 3.82 1.28
CA CYS A 26 6.38 3.74 1.58
C CYS A 26 7.23 3.71 0.30
N GLY A 27 8.49 4.15 0.41
CA GLY A 27 9.43 4.18 -0.72
C GLY A 27 9.24 5.35 -1.69
N TYR A 28 8.53 6.41 -1.28
CA TYR A 28 8.27 7.60 -2.09
C TYR A 28 8.86 8.85 -1.47
N ALA A 29 9.32 9.78 -2.32
CA ALA A 29 9.65 11.12 -1.87
C ALA A 29 8.39 11.95 -1.60
N GLY A 30 8.46 12.93 -0.70
CA GLY A 30 7.31 13.78 -0.35
C GLY A 30 6.63 14.47 -1.55
N ALA A 31 7.39 14.83 -2.59
CA ALA A 31 6.84 15.40 -3.83
C ALA A 31 6.02 14.39 -4.65
N GLU A 32 6.45 13.12 -4.72
CA GLU A 32 5.68 12.06 -5.37
C GLU A 32 4.42 11.74 -4.57
N GLN A 33 4.51 11.75 -3.24
CA GLN A 33 3.35 11.59 -2.36
C GLN A 33 2.30 12.67 -2.59
N ALA A 34 2.69 13.94 -2.64
CA ALA A 34 1.74 15.03 -2.89
C ALA A 34 0.97 14.81 -4.21
N ARG A 35 1.66 14.39 -5.28
CA ARG A 35 1.01 14.08 -6.57
C ARG A 35 0.04 12.90 -6.48
N MET A 36 0.36 11.86 -5.71
CA MET A 36 -0.52 10.72 -5.49
C MET A 36 -1.76 11.11 -4.68
N THR A 37 -1.56 11.82 -3.57
CA THR A 37 -2.65 12.29 -2.70
C THR A 37 -3.59 13.20 -3.48
N GLU A 38 -3.07 14.13 -4.30
CA GLU A 38 -3.88 15.00 -5.15
C GLU A 38 -4.65 14.22 -6.23
N ALA A 39 -4.05 13.16 -6.79
CA ALA A 39 -4.74 12.31 -7.76
C ALA A 39 -5.83 11.44 -7.11
N TRP A 40 -5.64 11.02 -5.86
CA TRP A 40 -6.64 10.30 -5.09
C TRP A 40 -7.77 11.23 -4.63
N ASP A 41 -7.45 12.45 -4.22
CA ASP A 41 -8.43 13.48 -3.91
C ASP A 41 -9.35 13.76 -5.10
N GLN A 42 -8.78 14.04 -6.28
CA GLN A 42 -9.52 14.22 -7.53
C GLN A 42 -10.35 12.99 -7.94
N ALA A 43 -9.98 11.80 -7.48
CA ALA A 43 -10.68 10.56 -7.75
C ALA A 43 -11.78 10.22 -6.72
N GLY A 44 -12.02 11.12 -5.76
CA GLY A 44 -13.03 10.93 -4.71
C GLY A 44 -12.55 10.10 -3.52
N LEU A 45 -11.23 10.02 -3.29
CA LEU A 45 -10.60 9.36 -2.14
C LEU A 45 -9.98 10.35 -1.16
N GLY A 46 -10.30 11.65 -1.28
CA GLY A 46 -9.79 12.70 -0.39
C GLY A 46 -10.23 12.56 1.07
N HIS A 47 -11.28 11.76 1.33
CA HIS A 47 -11.69 11.39 2.69
C HIS A 47 -10.78 10.37 3.35
N VAL A 48 -9.87 9.74 2.60
CA VAL A 48 -9.00 8.69 3.10
C VAL A 48 -7.66 9.26 3.55
N PRO A 49 -7.34 9.22 4.86
CA PRO A 49 -6.06 9.71 5.36
C PRO A 49 -4.89 8.93 4.77
N VAL A 50 -3.86 9.67 4.31
CA VAL A 50 -2.63 9.10 3.72
C VAL A 50 -1.48 9.21 4.73
N VAL A 51 -0.91 8.06 5.09
CA VAL A 51 0.19 7.96 6.06
C VAL A 51 1.47 7.58 5.32
N LEU A 52 2.52 8.39 5.47
CA LEU A 52 3.86 8.04 5.03
C LEU A 52 4.52 7.13 6.07
N ILE A 53 5.07 6.00 5.61
CA ILE A 53 5.77 5.05 6.46
C ILE A 53 7.28 5.20 6.27
N PRO A 54 8.02 5.60 7.33
CA PRO A 54 9.46 5.66 7.29
C PRO A 54 10.15 4.30 7.14
N SER A 55 11.36 4.31 6.60
CA SER A 55 12.25 3.14 6.61
C SER A 55 12.52 2.61 8.03
N GLY A 56 12.55 3.49 9.03
CA GLY A 56 12.73 3.12 10.43
C GLY A 56 11.59 2.29 11.03
N GLU A 57 10.41 2.26 10.40
CA GLU A 57 9.24 1.52 10.88
C GLU A 57 9.15 0.11 10.28
N ILE A 58 10.17 -0.34 9.53
CA ILE A 58 10.17 -1.66 8.88
C ILE A 58 9.96 -2.84 9.85
N GLY A 59 10.43 -2.69 11.09
CA GLY A 59 10.28 -3.70 12.14
C GLY A 59 8.93 -3.65 12.89
N LYS A 60 8.09 -2.65 12.62
CA LYS A 60 6.77 -2.54 13.24
C LYS A 60 5.73 -3.34 12.48
N THR A 61 4.71 -3.78 13.21
CA THR A 61 3.57 -4.48 12.63
C THR A 61 2.69 -3.52 11.83
N LEU A 62 1.99 -4.03 10.81
CA LEU A 62 1.02 -3.23 10.06
C LEU A 62 -0.08 -2.67 10.95
N LYS A 63 -0.43 -3.36 12.04
CA LYS A 63 -1.33 -2.86 13.09
C LYS A 63 -0.83 -1.53 13.66
N GLU A 64 0.40 -1.53 14.16
CA GLU A 64 1.01 -0.35 14.77
C GLU A 64 1.13 0.79 13.75
N ILE A 65 1.49 0.46 12.51
CA ILE A 65 1.61 1.44 11.42
C ILE A 65 0.24 2.04 11.08
N ALA A 66 -0.83 1.24 11.06
CA ALA A 66 -2.19 1.73 10.81
C ALA A 66 -2.69 2.65 11.94
N GLU A 67 -2.20 2.46 13.16
CA GLU A 67 -2.50 3.32 14.32
C GLU A 67 -1.66 4.61 14.33
N LEU A 68 -0.62 4.74 13.50
CA LEU A 68 0.16 5.96 13.39
C LEU A 68 -0.70 7.15 12.93
N PRO A 69 -0.43 8.36 13.46
CA PRO A 69 -1.05 9.57 12.94
C PRO A 69 -0.60 9.84 11.51
N GLU A 70 -1.41 10.59 10.77
CA GLU A 70 -1.02 11.09 9.45
C GLU A 70 0.29 11.87 9.57
N ARG A 71 1.32 11.40 8.85
CA ARG A 71 2.60 12.07 8.79
C ARG A 71 2.72 12.74 7.43
N SER A 72 2.71 14.06 7.45
CA SER A 72 3.11 14.90 6.33
C SER A 72 4.47 15.49 6.68
N GLY A 73 5.52 15.00 6.04
CA GLY A 73 6.87 15.49 6.26
C GLY A 73 7.80 15.09 5.13
N PRO A 74 8.83 15.90 4.83
CA PRO A 74 9.86 15.52 3.88
C PRO A 74 10.69 14.40 4.48
N GLU A 75 10.35 13.15 4.18
CA GLU A 75 11.28 12.05 4.42
C GLU A 75 12.34 12.02 3.33
N ALA A 76 13.57 11.74 3.76
CA ALA A 76 14.66 11.36 2.88
C ALA A 76 14.24 10.13 2.05
N ALA A 77 14.81 10.01 0.85
CA ALA A 77 14.58 8.85 0.01
C ALA A 77 14.75 7.56 0.83
N SER A 78 13.65 6.84 0.99
CA SER A 78 13.63 5.57 1.69
C SER A 78 14.12 4.48 0.75
N ASP A 79 15.06 3.65 1.21
CA ASP A 79 15.55 2.48 0.47
C ASP A 79 14.49 1.37 0.37
N LEU A 80 13.33 1.56 1.01
CA LEU A 80 12.22 0.63 0.94
C LEU A 80 11.66 0.54 -0.49
N PRO A 81 11.22 -0.66 -0.91
CA PRO A 81 10.48 -0.82 -2.16
C PRO A 81 9.21 0.02 -2.12
N ARG A 82 8.88 0.64 -3.26
CA ARG A 82 7.65 1.43 -3.44
C ARG A 82 6.44 0.54 -3.21
N ALA A 83 5.71 0.80 -2.13
CA ALA A 83 4.47 0.08 -1.83
C ALA A 83 3.36 1.02 -1.36
N ILE A 84 2.13 0.61 -1.66
CA ILE A 84 0.90 1.26 -1.26
C ILE A 84 0.03 0.18 -0.61
N ILE A 85 -0.25 0.36 0.67
CA ILE A 85 -0.98 -0.58 1.52
C ILE A 85 -2.28 0.10 1.93
N MET A 86 -3.41 -0.49 1.55
CA MET A 86 -4.74 0.09 1.75
C MET A 86 -5.46 -0.65 2.87
N SER A 87 -5.98 0.07 3.85
CA SER A 87 -6.65 -0.47 5.03
C SER A 87 -8.05 0.11 5.13
N GLY A 88 -9.06 -0.73 5.43
CA GLY A 88 -10.44 -0.28 5.64
C GLY A 88 -11.19 0.29 4.44
N LEU A 89 -10.59 0.30 3.24
CA LEU A 89 -11.21 0.72 1.98
C LEU A 89 -12.07 -0.39 1.38
N THR A 90 -12.97 -0.06 0.44
CA THR A 90 -13.67 -1.04 -0.39
C THR A 90 -12.81 -1.50 -1.57
N GLU A 91 -13.14 -2.64 -2.18
CA GLU A 91 -12.44 -3.10 -3.39
C GLU A 91 -12.62 -2.10 -4.56
N THR A 92 -13.76 -1.40 -4.59
CA THR A 92 -14.05 -0.30 -5.51
C THR A 92 -13.06 0.85 -5.30
N GLU A 93 -12.88 1.31 -4.07
CA GLU A 93 -11.94 2.39 -3.73
C GLU A 93 -10.49 2.00 -4.03
N LEU A 94 -10.09 0.77 -3.72
CA LEU A 94 -8.77 0.21 -4.07
C LEU A 94 -8.52 0.25 -5.58
N ARG A 95 -9.49 -0.19 -6.38
CA ARG A 95 -9.40 -0.14 -7.85
C ARG A 95 -9.31 1.30 -8.36
N THR A 96 -10.09 2.21 -7.79
CA THR A 96 -10.04 3.64 -8.12
C THR A 96 -8.65 4.21 -7.82
N ALA A 97 -8.11 3.93 -6.63
CA ALA A 97 -6.75 4.35 -6.24
C ALA A 97 -5.68 3.84 -7.22
N MET A 98 -5.77 2.56 -7.60
CA MET A 98 -4.86 1.95 -8.58
C MET A 98 -4.99 2.60 -9.96
N LYS A 99 -6.20 2.89 -10.42
CA LYS A 99 -6.45 3.52 -11.73
C LYS A 99 -5.90 4.96 -11.76
N SER A 100 -6.18 5.76 -10.74
CA SER A 100 -5.69 7.13 -10.63
C SER A 100 -4.16 7.16 -10.51
N TYR A 101 -3.57 6.26 -9.74
CA TYR A 101 -2.11 6.12 -9.67
C TYR A 101 -1.51 5.80 -11.05
N ARG A 102 -2.09 4.85 -11.79
CA ARG A 102 -1.59 4.48 -13.13
C ARG A 102 -1.64 5.64 -14.13
N ALA A 103 -2.58 6.57 -13.97
CA ALA A 103 -2.66 7.76 -14.80
C ALA A 103 -1.50 8.75 -14.57
N LEU A 104 -0.80 8.67 -13.43
CA LEU A 104 0.33 9.53 -13.11
C LEU A 104 1.64 9.18 -13.85
N GLY A 105 1.68 8.01 -14.51
CA GLY A 105 2.89 7.53 -15.19
C GLY A 105 4.05 7.16 -14.24
N LEU A 106 3.77 6.99 -12.95
CA LEU A 106 4.77 6.62 -11.95
C LEU A 106 5.15 5.12 -12.06
N PRO A 107 6.37 4.74 -11.62
CA PRO A 107 6.78 3.35 -11.58
C PRO A 107 5.79 2.50 -10.79
N GLY A 108 5.31 1.39 -11.35
CA GLY A 108 4.29 0.58 -10.67
C GLY A 108 4.74 0.19 -9.26
N PRO A 109 3.95 0.41 -8.20
CA PRO A 109 4.30 0.01 -6.85
C PRO A 109 3.78 -1.38 -6.53
N LEU A 110 4.22 -1.89 -5.40
CA LEU A 110 3.59 -3.03 -4.75
C LEU A 110 2.26 -2.56 -4.16
N TRP A 111 1.19 -3.30 -4.43
CA TRP A 111 -0.14 -3.01 -3.90
C TRP A 111 -0.49 -4.08 -2.89
N ALA A 112 -1.01 -3.67 -1.74
CA ALA A 112 -1.48 -4.57 -0.71
C ALA A 112 -2.78 -4.07 -0.08
N ALA A 113 -3.64 -4.99 0.30
CA ALA A 113 -4.78 -4.70 1.17
C ALA A 113 -4.49 -5.26 2.56
N LEU A 114 -4.82 -4.51 3.60
CA LEU A 114 -4.71 -4.99 4.97
C LEU A 114 -5.79 -6.07 5.21
N THR A 115 -5.37 -7.20 5.76
CA THR A 115 -6.22 -8.35 6.09
C THR A 115 -6.02 -8.76 7.55
N GLU A 116 -6.91 -9.59 8.08
CA GLU A 116 -6.79 -10.16 9.42
C GLU A 116 -5.50 -10.96 9.62
N THR A 117 -4.96 -11.56 8.55
CA THR A 117 -3.69 -12.28 8.61
C THR A 117 -2.50 -11.32 8.56
N SER A 118 -2.51 -10.37 7.62
CA SER A 118 -1.36 -9.50 7.39
C SER A 118 -1.19 -8.41 8.46
N VAL A 119 -2.23 -8.10 9.25
CA VAL A 119 -2.15 -7.05 10.29
C VAL A 119 -1.10 -7.33 11.36
N HIS A 120 -0.81 -8.60 11.63
CA HIS A 120 0.23 -9.02 12.57
C HIS A 120 1.63 -9.10 11.95
N TRP A 121 1.74 -8.97 10.63
CA TRP A 121 3.02 -9.03 9.94
C TRP A 121 3.75 -7.71 10.09
N THR A 122 5.08 -7.78 10.13
CA THR A 122 5.90 -6.57 10.04
C THR A 122 5.84 -5.99 8.63
N LEU A 123 6.06 -4.68 8.51
CA LEU A 123 6.18 -4.03 7.20
C LEU A 123 7.26 -4.73 6.35
N GLY A 124 8.40 -5.06 6.95
CA GLY A 124 9.48 -5.77 6.25
C GLY A 124 9.05 -7.12 5.69
N GLU A 125 8.29 -7.91 6.45
CA GLU A 125 7.76 -9.19 5.98
C GLU A 125 6.79 -9.01 4.82
N LEU A 126 5.84 -8.08 4.93
CA LEU A 126 4.90 -7.80 3.85
C LEU A 126 5.63 -7.36 2.57
N LEU A 127 6.56 -6.42 2.68
CA LEU A 127 7.32 -5.91 1.54
C LEU A 127 8.18 -7.00 0.88
N ARG A 128 8.78 -7.89 1.69
CA ARG A 128 9.57 -9.01 1.17
C ARG A 128 8.70 -9.98 0.37
N GLU A 129 7.55 -10.38 0.90
CA GLU A 129 6.64 -11.28 0.21
C GLU A 129 6.11 -10.65 -1.09
N LEU A 130 5.65 -9.40 -1.04
CA LEU A 130 5.18 -8.65 -2.21
C LEU A 130 6.25 -8.49 -3.28
N SER A 131 7.49 -8.21 -2.88
CA SER A 131 8.61 -8.08 -3.80
C SER A 131 8.91 -9.42 -4.48
N ALA A 132 8.98 -10.50 -3.70
CA ALA A 132 9.23 -11.84 -4.22
C ALA A 132 8.15 -12.29 -5.21
N GLU A 133 6.87 -12.03 -4.90
CA GLU A 133 5.77 -12.32 -5.80
C GLU A 133 5.82 -11.50 -7.09
N ARG A 134 6.11 -10.21 -6.98
CA ARG A 134 6.23 -9.35 -8.16
C ARG A 134 7.37 -9.80 -9.06
N GLU A 135 8.53 -10.13 -8.49
CA GLU A 135 9.65 -10.67 -9.25
C GLU A 135 9.27 -11.98 -9.96
N ALA A 136 8.55 -12.88 -9.28
CA ALA A 136 8.07 -14.13 -9.87
C ALA A 136 7.06 -13.87 -11.00
N PHE A 137 6.17 -12.88 -10.85
CA PHE A 137 5.22 -12.49 -11.88
C PHE A 137 5.90 -11.85 -13.10
N LEU A 138 6.87 -10.96 -12.88
CA LEU A 138 7.66 -10.34 -13.95
C LEU A 138 8.51 -11.35 -14.73
N LYS A 139 9.06 -12.37 -14.04
CA LYS A 139 9.76 -13.49 -14.69
C LYS A 139 8.83 -14.35 -15.54
N LYS A 140 7.54 -14.44 -15.21
CA LYS A 140 6.54 -15.18 -15.99
C LYS A 140 5.99 -14.40 -17.20
N GLN A 141 5.93 -13.07 -17.14
CA GLN A 141 5.46 -12.24 -18.26
C GLN A 141 6.49 -12.07 -19.39
N GLN A 142 7.77 -12.31 -19.14
CA GLN A 142 8.84 -12.22 -20.14
C GLN A 142 9.10 -13.55 -20.89
N ARG A 143 8.17 -14.51 -20.81
CA ARG A 143 8.33 -15.86 -21.35
C ARG A 143 7.24 -16.20 -22.36
#